data_AF-A0A1F4DZ88-F1
#
_entry.id   AF-A0A1F4DZ88-F1
#
_cell.length_a   1.000
_cell.length_b   1.000
_cell.length_c   1.000
_cell.angle_alpha   90.00
_cell.angle_beta   90.00
_cell.angle_gamma   90.00
#
_symmetry.space_group_name_H-M   'P 1'
#
loop_
_entity.id
_entity.type
_entity.pdbx_description
1 polymer ?
#
loop_
_entity_poly.entity_id
_entity_poly.type
_entity_poly.pdbx_seq_one_letter_code
_entity_poly.pdbx_strand_id
1 'polypeptide(L)'
;MTVAAQLERSPAAAAQLALFPEEESVPLPKVKGRGRKKGETGVAAAPTRREATTLDWVHAAILLQRSGQSNALRNLLKAEQERGSDFLRLANALSALYPRESEEKRLLDAMLLAVPR
;
A
#
# COMPACT_ATOMS: atom_id res chain seq x y z
N MET A 1 20.11 -25.33 5.08
CA MET A 1 18.65 -25.48 5.25
C MET A 1 18.06 -24.11 5.53
N THR A 2 17.13 -23.66 4.70
CA THR A 2 16.61 -22.30 4.59
C THR A 2 15.49 -22.02 5.60
N VAL A 3 15.58 -20.88 6.30
CA VAL A 3 14.58 -20.36 7.27
C VAL A 3 13.16 -20.29 6.67
N ALA A 4 13.05 -20.13 5.34
CA ALA A 4 11.79 -20.10 4.60
C ALA A 4 10.94 -21.38 4.79
N ALA A 5 11.56 -22.57 4.82
CA ALA A 5 10.83 -23.83 5.00
C ALA A 5 10.26 -24.00 6.42
N GLN A 6 10.78 -23.26 7.39
CA GLN A 6 10.36 -23.34 8.79
C GLN A 6 9.09 -22.52 9.07
N LEU A 7 8.81 -21.49 8.27
CA LEU A 7 7.59 -20.69 8.40
C LEU A 7 6.35 -21.41 7.85
N GLU A 8 6.51 -22.22 6.79
CA GLU A 8 5.40 -22.99 6.19
C GLU A 8 4.84 -24.07 7.12
N ARG A 9 5.60 -24.48 8.15
CA ARG A 9 5.21 -25.53 9.10
C ARG A 9 4.50 -25.03 10.35
N SER A 10 4.38 -23.72 10.56
CA SER A 10 3.71 -23.14 11.74
C SER A 10 2.27 -22.75 11.40
N PRO A 11 1.24 -23.51 11.85
CA PRO A 11 -0.15 -23.11 11.71
C PRO A 11 -0.47 -22.00 12.73
N ALA A 12 0.01 -20.78 12.49
CA ALA A 12 -0.34 -19.59 13.25
C ALA A 12 -1.81 -19.15 13.02
N ALA A 13 -2.52 -19.78 12.08
CA ALA A 13 -3.93 -19.51 11.81
C ALA A 13 -4.84 -19.76 13.03
N ALA A 14 -4.49 -20.72 13.90
CA ALA A 14 -5.24 -20.96 15.14
C ALA A 14 -4.96 -19.90 16.22
N ALA A 15 -3.78 -19.28 16.22
CA ALA A 15 -3.41 -18.26 17.20
C ALA A 15 -4.16 -16.93 16.98
N GLN A 16 -4.50 -16.61 15.73
CA GLN A 16 -5.26 -15.39 15.41
C GLN A 16 -6.68 -15.41 16.01
N LEU A 17 -7.32 -16.58 16.06
CA LEU A 17 -8.65 -16.73 16.68
C LEU A 17 -8.62 -16.66 18.21
N ALA A 18 -7.46 -16.87 18.84
CA ALA A 18 -7.30 -16.79 20.30
C ALA A 18 -7.08 -15.36 20.82
N LEU A 19 -6.84 -14.39 19.93
CA LEU A 19 -6.58 -12.98 20.28
C LEU A 19 -7.85 -12.15 20.48
N PHE A 20 -9.01 -12.69 20.12
CA PHE A 20 -10.31 -12.06 20.34
C PHE A 20 -10.95 -12.72 21.57
N PRO A 21 -10.76 -12.16 22.79
CA PRO A 21 -11.59 -12.57 23.92
C PRO A 21 -13.05 -12.37 23.50
N GLU A 22 -13.92 -13.34 23.82
CA GLU A 22 -15.33 -13.32 23.43
C GLU A 22 -16.00 -12.04 23.96
N GLU A 23 -15.99 -10.97 23.16
CA GLU A 23 -16.83 -9.81 23.37
C GLU A 23 -18.27 -10.26 23.16
N GLU A 24 -18.92 -10.49 24.29
CA GLU A 24 -20.33 -10.29 24.57
C GLU A 24 -21.19 -10.09 23.31
N SER A 25 -21.84 -11.19 22.92
CA SER A 25 -22.75 -11.35 21.79
C SER A 25 -23.49 -10.07 21.39
N VAL A 26 -22.93 -9.32 20.45
CA VAL A 26 -23.68 -8.30 19.72
C VAL A 26 -24.71 -9.06 18.86
N PRO A 27 -26.02 -8.79 18.98
CA PRO A 27 -27.03 -9.58 18.28
C PRO A 27 -26.85 -9.42 16.76
N LEU A 28 -26.40 -10.51 16.13
CA LEU A 28 -26.23 -10.60 14.69
C LEU A 28 -27.56 -10.22 14.00
N PRO A 29 -27.55 -9.31 13.01
CA PRO A 29 -28.76 -9.00 12.25
C PRO A 29 -29.26 -10.27 11.54
N LYS A 30 -30.54 -10.60 11.72
CA LYS A 30 -31.19 -11.76 11.10
C LYS A 30 -31.26 -11.57 9.59
N VAL A 31 -30.24 -12.05 8.87
CA VAL A 31 -30.23 -12.08 7.41
C VAL A 31 -31.21 -13.16 6.94
N LYS A 32 -32.40 -12.74 6.52
CA LYS A 32 -33.41 -13.61 5.91
C LYS A 32 -32.91 -14.04 4.53
N GLY A 33 -32.49 -15.30 4.42
CA GLY A 33 -31.89 -15.84 3.22
C GLY A 33 -32.81 -15.75 1.99
N ARG A 34 -32.26 -15.20 0.90
CA ARG A 34 -32.75 -15.47 -0.45
C ARG A 34 -31.70 -15.12 -1.50
N GLY A 35 -31.22 -16.15 -2.22
CA GLY A 35 -30.65 -16.00 -3.56
C GLY A 35 -29.15 -15.73 -3.65
N ARG A 36 -28.39 -16.76 -4.03
CA ARG A 36 -26.98 -16.72 -4.44
C ARG A 36 -26.77 -15.73 -5.59
N LYS A 37 -26.02 -14.65 -5.37
CA LYS A 37 -25.37 -13.88 -6.44
C LYS A 37 -23.96 -13.47 -6.00
N LYS A 38 -23.00 -13.92 -6.79
CA LYS A 38 -21.55 -13.71 -6.83
C LYS A 38 -21.04 -12.59 -5.91
N GLY A 39 -20.25 -12.96 -4.90
CA GLY A 39 -19.76 -12.07 -3.86
C GLY A 39 -18.94 -10.90 -4.40
N GLU A 40 -19.46 -9.70 -4.22
CA GLU A 40 -18.65 -8.51 -4.03
C GLU A 40 -18.12 -8.58 -2.61
N THR A 41 -16.79 -8.63 -2.48
CA THR A 41 -16.09 -8.50 -1.21
C THR A 41 -16.53 -7.18 -0.59
N GLY A 42 -17.32 -7.26 0.47
CA GLY A 42 -17.75 -6.09 1.25
C GLY A 42 -16.54 -5.42 1.85
N VAL A 43 -15.96 -4.46 1.11
CA VAL A 43 -15.04 -3.50 1.68
C VAL A 43 -15.88 -2.70 2.65
N ALA A 44 -15.68 -2.92 3.95
CA ALA A 44 -16.25 -2.08 5.00
C ALA A 44 -16.10 -0.63 4.56
N ALA A 45 -17.21 0.12 4.54
CA ALA A 45 -17.26 1.47 4.01
C ALA A 45 -16.16 2.32 4.67
N ALA A 46 -15.02 2.41 4.00
CA ALA A 46 -13.89 3.19 4.46
C ALA A 46 -14.33 4.65 4.48
N PRO A 47 -13.99 5.40 5.53
CA PRO A 47 -14.44 6.78 5.67
C PRO A 47 -14.10 7.58 4.41
N THR A 48 -15.09 8.33 3.95
CA THR A 48 -15.09 9.30 2.85
C THR A 48 -13.69 9.80 2.48
N ARG A 49 -13.24 9.44 1.27
CA ARG A 49 -12.15 10.05 0.50
C ARG A 49 -11.05 10.69 1.39
N ARG A 50 -10.32 9.86 2.14
CA ARG A 50 -9.07 10.32 2.75
C ARG A 50 -8.23 10.94 1.63
N GLU A 51 -7.83 12.19 1.80
CA GLU A 51 -6.88 12.83 0.89
C GLU A 51 -5.67 11.91 0.77
N ALA A 52 -5.22 11.67 -0.47
CA ALA A 52 -4.06 10.84 -0.69
C ALA A 52 -2.86 11.43 0.07
N THR A 53 -2.25 10.60 0.91
CA THR A 53 -1.12 11.01 1.74
C THR A 53 0.13 11.16 0.86
N THR A 54 1.14 11.89 1.32
CA THR A 54 2.43 12.03 0.59
C THR A 54 3.07 10.67 0.27
N LEU A 55 2.88 9.67 1.12
CA LEU A 55 3.32 8.30 0.87
C LEU A 55 2.57 7.65 -0.30
N ASP A 56 1.26 7.86 -0.38
CA ASP A 56 0.42 7.35 -1.48
C ASP A 56 0.86 7.96 -2.82
N TRP A 57 1.23 9.25 -2.84
CA TRP A 57 1.76 9.92 -4.03
C TRP A 57 3.12 9.36 -4.45
N VAL A 58 4.04 9.10 -3.51
CA VAL A 58 5.33 8.46 -3.80
C VAL A 58 5.09 7.07 -4.39
N HIS A 59 4.17 6.30 -3.82
CA HIS A 59 3.84 4.98 -4.33
C HIS A 59 3.21 5.04 -5.74
N ALA A 60 2.30 5.98 -5.97
CA ALA A 60 1.72 6.22 -7.29
C ALA A 60 2.80 6.54 -8.33
N ALA A 61 3.79 7.36 -7.98
CA ALA A 61 4.91 7.67 -8.87
C ALA A 61 5.73 6.40 -9.21
N ILE A 62 5.99 5.52 -8.24
CA ILE A 62 6.65 4.22 -8.48
C ILE A 62 5.85 3.37 -9.48
N LEU A 63 4.53 3.27 -9.30
CA LEU A 63 3.67 2.51 -10.20
C LEU A 63 3.65 3.09 -11.62
N LEU A 64 3.61 4.41 -11.75
CA LEU A 64 3.67 5.09 -13.05
C LEU A 64 5.01 4.86 -13.74
N GLN A 65 6.10 4.90 -13.00
CA GLN A 65 7.43 4.66 -13.53
C GLN A 65 7.60 3.20 -13.99
N ARG A 66 7.15 2.25 -13.18
CA ARG A 66 7.21 0.81 -13.49
C ARG A 66 6.33 0.43 -14.69
N SER A 67 5.20 1.11 -14.87
CA SER A 67 4.32 0.93 -16.02
C SER A 67 4.75 1.72 -17.27
N GLY A 68 5.86 2.47 -17.22
CA GLY A 68 6.37 3.24 -18.36
C GLY A 68 5.56 4.49 -18.70
N GLN A 69 4.66 4.94 -17.81
CA GLN A 69 3.80 6.11 -18.02
C GLN A 69 4.56 7.42 -17.74
N SER A 70 5.56 7.72 -18.55
CA SER A 70 6.48 8.86 -18.34
C SER A 70 5.79 10.22 -18.30
N ASN A 71 4.74 10.43 -19.10
CA ASN A 71 4.01 11.71 -19.15
C ASN A 71 3.17 11.93 -17.89
N ALA A 72 2.49 10.88 -17.42
CA ALA A 72 1.74 10.93 -16.16
C ALA A 72 2.67 11.15 -14.97
N LEU A 73 3.83 10.47 -14.95
CA LEU A 73 4.85 10.67 -13.92
C LEU A 73 5.35 12.10 -13.89
N ARG A 74 5.69 12.68 -15.05
CA ARG A 74 6.15 14.08 -15.15
C ARG A 74 5.11 15.07 -14.63
N ASN A 75 3.84 14.87 -14.98
CA ASN A 75 2.76 15.74 -14.51
C ASN A 75 2.55 15.62 -13.00
N LEU A 76 2.61 14.40 -12.45
CA LEU A 76 2.54 14.17 -11.00
C LEU A 76 3.69 14.85 -10.27
N LEU A 77 4.93 14.68 -10.74
CA LEU A 77 6.10 15.28 -10.12
C LEU A 77 6.03 16.81 -10.10
N LYS A 78 5.52 17.43 -11.18
CA LYS A 78 5.30 18.89 -11.22
C LYS A 78 4.27 19.35 -10.19
N ALA A 79 3.11 18.68 -10.13
CA ALA A 79 2.05 19.02 -9.19
C ALA A 79 2.54 18.91 -7.73
N GLU A 80 3.33 17.89 -7.43
CA GLU A 80 3.85 17.70 -6.08
C GLU A 80 5.02 18.65 -5.74
N GLN A 81 5.82 19.05 -6.74
CA GLN A 81 6.83 20.10 -6.57
C GLN A 81 6.21 21.46 -6.23
N GLU A 82 5.04 21.76 -6.81
CA GLU A 82 4.24 22.95 -6.45
C GLU A 82 3.65 22.84 -5.04
N ARG A 83 3.35 21.63 -4.58
CA ARG A 83 2.79 21.37 -3.24
C ARG A 83 3.81 21.53 -2.12
N GLY A 84 5.08 21.18 -2.36
CA GLY A 84 6.20 21.45 -1.45
C GLY A 84 7.31 20.40 -1.42
N SER A 85 8.26 20.57 -0.50
CA SER A 85 9.46 19.72 -0.42
C SER A 85 9.25 18.36 0.27
N ASP A 86 8.09 18.14 0.90
CA ASP A 86 7.83 16.96 1.73
C ASP A 86 7.87 15.66 0.95
N PHE A 87 7.40 15.68 -0.29
CA PHE A 87 7.47 14.53 -1.20
C PHE A 87 8.91 14.13 -1.51
N LEU A 88 9.75 15.09 -1.89
CA LEU A 88 11.17 14.80 -2.21
C LEU A 88 11.91 14.33 -0.96
N ARG A 89 11.62 14.92 0.21
CA ARG A 89 12.18 14.49 1.49
C ARG A 89 11.80 13.05 1.82
N LEU A 90 10.51 12.70 1.66
CA LEU A 90 10.01 11.35 1.89
C LEU A 90 10.63 10.34 0.91
N ALA A 91 10.66 10.66 -0.38
CA ALA A 91 11.26 9.81 -1.40
C ALA A 91 12.75 9.54 -1.12
N ASN A 92 13.50 10.57 -0.71
CA ASN A 92 14.91 10.43 -0.33
C ASN A 92 15.08 9.57 0.94
N ALA A 93 14.23 9.75 1.95
CA ALA A 93 14.23 8.92 3.15
C ALA A 93 13.96 7.44 2.82
N LEU A 94 12.98 7.18 1.94
CA LEU A 94 12.66 5.82 1.52
C LEU A 94 13.80 5.17 0.71
N SER A 95 14.46 5.90 -0.21
CA SER A 95 15.63 5.38 -0.93
C SER A 95 16.79 5.00 0.01
N ALA A 96 16.98 5.74 1.10
CA ALA A 96 17.97 5.42 2.13
C ALA A 96 17.64 4.14 2.92
N LEU A 97 16.35 3.80 3.06
CA LEU A 97 15.90 2.61 3.79
C LEU A 97 15.88 1.35 2.91
N TYR A 98 15.68 1.47 1.60
CA TYR A 98 15.61 0.32 0.72
C TYR A 98 16.98 -0.35 0.50
N PRO A 99 17.04 -1.70 0.43
CA PRO A 99 18.24 -2.44 0.07
C PRO A 99 18.78 -2.01 -1.30
N ARG A 100 20.10 -2.07 -1.48
CA ARG A 100 20.77 -1.60 -2.71
C ARG A 100 20.29 -2.30 -3.99
N GLU A 101 19.90 -3.57 -3.89
CA GLU A 101 19.50 -4.40 -5.04
C GLU A 101 17.98 -4.37 -5.31
N SER A 102 17.20 -3.67 -4.49
CA SER A 102 15.75 -3.58 -4.65
C SER A 102 15.36 -2.77 -5.89
N GLU A 103 14.29 -3.21 -6.56
CA GLU A 103 13.70 -2.52 -7.71
C GLU A 103 13.13 -1.17 -7.29
N GLU A 104 12.46 -1.13 -6.14
CA GLU A 104 11.86 0.07 -5.55
C GLU A 104 12.89 1.17 -5.36
N LYS A 105 14.09 0.82 -4.89
CA LYS A 105 15.20 1.77 -4.77
C LYS A 105 15.58 2.36 -6.12
N ARG A 106 15.81 1.52 -7.14
CA ARG A 106 16.22 1.97 -8.47
C ARG A 106 15.17 2.91 -9.08
N LEU A 107 13.89 2.61 -8.87
CA LEU A 107 12.79 3.44 -9.34
C LEU A 107 12.80 4.81 -8.65
N LEU A 108 12.96 4.84 -7.32
CA LEU A 108 13.06 6.09 -6.58
C LEU A 108 14.29 6.92 -6.98
N ASP A 109 15.45 6.30 -7.14
CA ASP A 109 16.68 7.01 -7.53
C ASP A 109 16.55 7.60 -8.95
N ALA A 110 15.99 6.85 -9.89
CA ALA A 110 15.71 7.35 -11.24
C ALA A 110 14.63 8.45 -11.25
N MET A 111 13.63 8.36 -10.38
CA MET A 111 12.62 9.41 -10.20
C MET A 111 13.27 10.71 -9.70
N LEU A 112 14.11 10.63 -8.65
CA LEU A 112 14.83 11.77 -8.08
C LEU A 112 15.78 12.44 -9.08
N LEU A 113 16.36 11.65 -10.00
CA LEU A 113 17.18 12.17 -11.10
C LEU A 113 16.33 12.90 -12.17
N ALA A 114 15.08 12.48 -12.36
CA ALA A 114 14.17 13.03 -13.36
C ALA A 114 13.46 14.32 -12.93
N VAL A 115 13.55 14.69 -11.64
CA VAL A 115 12.97 15.93 -11.11
C VAL A 115 13.85 17.12 -11.54
N PRO A 116 13.29 18.12 -12.25
CA PRO A 116 14.03 19.35 -12.56
C PRO A 116 14.35 20.11 -11.26
N ARG A 117 15.61 20.51 -11.11
CA ARG A 117 16.10 21.30 -9.96
C ARG A 117 15.73 22.76 -10.07
#